data_AF-A0A6B3HUZ8-F1
#
_entry.id   AF-A0A6B3HUZ8-F1
#
_cell.length_a   1.000
_cell.length_b   1.000
_cell.length_c   1.000
_cell.angle_alpha   90.00
_cell.angle_beta   90.00
_cell.angle_gamma   90.00
#
_symmetry.space_group_name_H-M   'P 1'
#
loop_
_entity.id
_entity.type
_entity.pdbx_description
1 polymer ?
#
loop_
_entity_poly.entity_id
_entity_poly.type
_entity_poly.pdbx_seq_one_letter_code
_entity_poly.pdbx_strand_id
1 'polypeptide(L)' 'LCNGAVLSAHFGDSRADAAAKATLARRYPGRAVEQLNIDRLGTGGGGIHCVTQQQPVP' A
#
# COMPACT_ATOMS: atom_id res chain seq x y z
N LEU A 1 -4.64 0.16 4.63
CA LEU A 1 -4.94 -1.10 5.36
C LEU A 1 -6.38 -1.48 5.05
N CYS A 2 -6.66 -2.75 4.80
CA CYS A 2 -8.02 -3.28 4.64
C CYS A 2 -8.11 -4.68 5.28
N ASN A 3 -9.27 -5.32 5.22
CA ASN A 3 -9.44 -6.67 5.77
C ASN A 3 -8.49 -7.65 5.07
N GLY A 4 -7.62 -8.31 5.84
CA GLY A 4 -6.68 -9.31 5.33
C GLY A 4 -5.50 -8.77 4.52
N ALA A 5 -5.40 -7.47 4.23
CA ALA A 5 -4.32 -6.96 3.36
C ALA A 5 -3.78 -5.56 3.72
N VAL A 6 -2.60 -5.28 3.19
CA VAL A 6 -1.92 -3.99 3.17
C VAL A 6 -1.72 -3.60 1.71
N LEU A 7 -2.46 -2.60 1.26
CA LEU A 7 -2.21 -1.95 -0.03
C LEU A 7 -1.13 -0.89 0.17
N SER A 8 -0.07 -0.96 -0.63
CA SER A 8 1.08 -0.06 -0.58
C SER A 8 1.44 0.48 -1.95
N ALA A 9 2.18 1.58 -1.98
CA ALA A 9 2.62 2.21 -3.21
C ALA A 9 3.72 1.37 -3.91
N HIS A 10 3.70 1.42 -5.23
CA HIS A 10 4.79 1.04 -6.13
C HIS A 10 5.16 2.26 -6.96
N PHE A 11 6.44 2.66 -6.93
CA PHE A 11 6.93 3.83 -7.64
C PHE A 11 7.86 3.49 -8.81
N GLY A 12 8.11 2.19 -9.06
CA GLY A 12 9.01 1.74 -10.12
C GLY A 12 10.49 1.72 -9.70
N ASP A 13 10.81 2.12 -8.47
CA ASP A 13 12.12 1.88 -7.86
C ASP A 13 12.13 0.47 -7.28
N SER A 14 12.64 -0.49 -8.07
CA SER A 14 12.70 -1.90 -7.68
C SER A 14 13.32 -2.17 -6.31
N ARG A 15 14.33 -1.39 -5.90
CA ARG A 15 15.00 -1.57 -4.60
C ARG A 15 14.13 -1.05 -3.47
N ALA A 16 13.61 0.16 -3.61
CA ALA A 16 12.75 0.77 -2.60
C ALA A 16 11.42 0.01 -2.47
N ASP A 17 10.82 -0.39 -3.59
CA ASP A 17 9.56 -1.13 -3.62
C ASP A 17 9.73 -2.51 -2.95
N ALA A 18 10.82 -3.23 -3.22
CA ALA A 18 11.11 -4.49 -2.55
C ALA A 18 11.35 -4.31 -1.04
N ALA A 19 12.09 -3.27 -0.63
CA ALA A 19 12.35 -2.97 0.77
C ALA A 19 11.06 -2.60 1.53
N ALA A 20 10.17 -1.82 0.90
CA ALA A 20 8.87 -1.46 1.44
C ALA A 20 7.99 -2.71 1.63
N LYS A 21 7.87 -3.54 0.59
CA LYS A 21 7.10 -4.80 0.67
C LYS A 21 7.60 -5.72 1.77
N ALA A 22 8.91 -5.94 1.86
CA ALA A 22 9.51 -6.79 2.89
C ALA A 22 9.25 -6.23 4.30
N THR A 23 9.35 -4.92 4.48
CA THR A 23 9.10 -4.28 5.77
C THR A 23 7.63 -4.39 6.19
N LEU A 24 6.71 -4.14 5.26
CA LEU A 24 5.27 -4.28 5.52
C LEU A 24 4.89 -5.73 5.82
N ALA A 25 5.45 -6.70 5.09
CA ALA A 25 5.18 -8.12 5.32
C ALA A 25 5.61 -8.57 6.72
N ARG A 26 6.78 -8.11 7.19
CA ARG A 26 7.22 -8.37 8.58
C ARG A 26 6.34 -7.69 9.62
N ARG A 27 5.86 -6.47 9.34
CA ARG A 27 5.07 -5.69 10.30
C ARG A 27 3.62 -6.17 10.42
N TYR A 28 3.09 -6.73 9.35
CA TYR A 28 1.71 -7.17 9.23
C TYR A 28 1.61 -8.67 8.92
N PRO A 29 2.08 -9.55 9.83
CA PRO A 29 2.02 -10.98 9.62
C PRO A 29 0.57 -11.45 9.40
N GLY A 30 0.37 -12.42 8.51
CA GLY A 30 -0.94 -12.95 8.17
C GLY A 30 -1.78 -12.05 7.23
N ARG A 31 -1.23 -10.94 6.73
CA ARG A 31 -1.88 -10.09 5.73
C ARG A 31 -1.15 -10.16 4.38
N ALA A 32 -1.90 -10.14 3.29
CA ALA A 32 -1.34 -9.98 1.96
C ALA A 32 -0.78 -8.55 1.81
N VAL A 33 0.43 -8.41 1.24
CA VAL A 33 1.01 -7.09 0.93
C VAL A 33 0.99 -6.91 -0.58
N GLU A 34 0.07 -6.08 -1.04
CA GLU A 34 -0.10 -5.75 -2.45
C GLU A 34 0.45 -4.37 -2.75
N GLN A 35 1.24 -4.27 -3.81
CA GLN A 35 1.82 -3.03 -4.28
C GLN A 35 1.13 -2.62 -5.57
N LEU A 36 0.62 -1.39 -5.62
CA LEU A 36 -0.07 -0.85 -6.77
C LEU A 36 0.75 0.31 -7.34
N ASN A 37 0.88 0.38 -8.66
CA ASN A 37 1.44 1.59 -9.28
C ASN A 37 0.50 2.75 -8.96
N ILE A 38 1.05 3.81 -8.34
CA ILE A 38 0.29 4.99 -7.95
C ILE A 38 0.77 6.26 -8.63
N ASP A 39 1.55 6.17 -9.71
CA ASP A 39 2.19 7.32 -10.34
C ASP A 39 1.17 8.41 -10.67
N ARG A 40 0.00 8.02 -11.20
CA ARG A 40 -1.09 8.95 -11.51
C ARG A 40 -1.71 9.62 -10.27
N LEU A 41 -1.78 8.91 -9.14
CA LEU A 41 -2.25 9.50 -7.88
C LEU A 41 -1.17 10.42 -7.29
N GLY A 42 0.09 9.99 -7.34
CA GLY A 42 1.25 10.76 -6.88
C GLY A 42 1.42 12.07 -7.63
N THR A 43 1.26 12.07 -8.96
CA THR A 43 1.27 13.29 -9.77
C THR A 43 0.14 14.25 -9.42
N GLY A 44 -0.97 13.75 -8.86
CA GLY A 44 -2.08 14.54 -8.34
C GLY A 44 -1.89 15.02 -6.90
N GLY A 45 -0.74 14.74 -6.27
CA GLY A 45 -0.42 15.13 -4.89
C GLY A 45 -0.95 14.18 -3.80
N GLY A 46 -1.42 12.99 -4.17
CA GLY A 46 -2.01 12.03 -3.23
C GLY A 46 -1.40 10.63 -3.31
N GLY A 47 -1.88 9.74 -2.44
CA GLY A 47 -1.59 8.32 -2.47
C GLY A 47 -2.82 7.50 -2.10
N ILE A 48 -2.67 6.18 -2.02
CA ILE A 48 -3.77 5.24 -1.71
C ILE A 48 -4.52 5.68 -0.45
N HIS A 49 -3.80 5.99 0.64
CA HIS A 49 -4.42 6.40 1.91
C HIS A 49 -5.26 7.68 1.78
N CYS A 50 -4.80 8.64 0.98
CA CYS A 50 -5.44 9.94 0.81
C CYS A 50 -6.81 9.85 0.11
N VAL A 51 -7.06 8.79 -0.65
CA VAL A 51 -8.26 8.63 -1.50
C VAL A 51 -9.15 7.47 -1.08
N THR A 52 -8.91 6.90 0.10
CA THR A 52 -9.71 5.80 0.66
C THR A 52 -10.27 6.17 2.02
N GLN A 53 -11.51 5.79 2.28
CA GLN A 53 -12.13 5.89 3.60
C GLN A 53 -12.69 4.52 3.98
N GLN A 54 -12.15 3.91 5.04
CA GLN A 54 -12.68 2.64 5.55
C GLN A 54 -14.00 2.86 6.30
N GLN A 55 -14.92 1.92 6.12
CA GLN A 55 -16.14 1.80 6.91
C GLN A 55 -16.04 0.51 7.75
N PRO A 56 -16.12 0.61 9.09
CA PRO A 56 -16.21 -0.58 9.95
C PRO A 56 -17.45 -1.41 9.60
N VAL A 57 -17.37 -2.72 9.86
CA VAL A 57 -18.57 -3.56 9.90
C VAL A 57 -19.47 -3.12 11.06
N PRO A 58 -20.79 -3.29 10.96
CA PRO A 58 -21.71 -3.03 12.08
C PRO A 58 -21.32 -3.77 13.35
#